data_AF-A0A942C9U0-F1
#
_entry.id   AF-A0A942C9U0-F1
#
_cell.length_a   1.000
_cell.length_b   1.000
_cell.length_c   1.000
_cell.angle_alpha   90.00
_cell.angle_beta   90.00
_cell.angle_gamma   90.00
#
_symmetry.space_group_name_H-M   'P 1'
#
loop_
_entity.id
_entity.type
_entity.pdbx_description
1 polymer ?
#
loop_
_entity_poly.entity_id
_entity_poly.type
_entity_poly.pdbx_seq_one_letter_code
_entity_poly.pdbx_strand_id
1 'polypeptide(L)'
;MSYTFRITGKKKIKLKDFDPDYDAGLTREEAEAKTARLCGELMKLQELLSAASEQRVLIVLQGRDTSGKDGTIRVVMGPLNSLGCNVASFKVPTSHELSHDFLWRIHQQTPGKGEITIFNRSHYEDVLV
;
A
#
# COMPACT_ATOMS: atom_id res chain seq x y z
N MET A 1 -7.65 9.45 18.85
CA MET A 1 -6.72 8.30 18.97
C MET A 1 -6.15 7.96 17.61
N SER A 2 -4.84 7.78 17.51
CA SER A 2 -4.19 7.31 16.28
C SER A 2 -4.40 5.81 16.17
N TYR A 3 -5.03 5.36 15.09
CA TYR A 3 -5.17 3.94 14.73
C TYR A 3 -4.05 3.50 13.77
N THR A 4 -2.99 4.30 13.66
CA THR A 4 -1.80 4.03 12.86
C THR A 4 -0.54 4.25 13.68
N PHE A 5 0.47 3.43 13.42
CA PHE A 5 1.80 3.54 13.98
C PHE A 5 2.76 4.12 12.94
N ARG A 6 3.36 5.27 13.24
CA ARG A 6 4.35 5.90 12.35
C ARG A 6 5.76 5.58 12.83
N ILE A 7 6.48 4.80 12.02
CA ILE A 7 7.91 4.53 12.24
C ILE A 7 8.73 5.58 11.51
N THR A 8 9.63 6.26 12.24
CA THR A 8 10.43 7.38 11.70
C THR A 8 11.91 7.06 11.53
N GLY A 9 12.33 5.84 11.86
CA GLY A 9 13.74 5.42 11.85
C GLY A 9 14.60 6.00 12.98
N LYS A 10 14.09 6.95 13.79
CA LYS A 10 14.83 7.58 14.90
C LYS A 10 15.12 6.65 16.09
N LYS A 11 14.35 5.56 16.22
CA LYS A 11 14.49 4.58 17.30
C LYS A 11 14.53 3.18 16.70
N LYS A 12 15.29 2.29 17.32
CA LYS A 12 15.22 0.85 17.01
C LYS A 12 13.82 0.35 17.31
N ILE A 13 13.29 -0.47 16.40
CA ILE A 13 11.97 -1.08 16.49
C ILE A 13 12.13 -2.56 16.82
N LYS A 14 11.26 -3.08 17.69
CA LYS A 14 11.10 -4.52 17.92
C LYS A 14 9.67 -4.88 17.59
N LEU A 15 9.48 -5.84 16.69
CA LEU A 15 8.13 -6.24 16.24
C LEU A 15 7.25 -6.76 17.38
N LYS A 16 7.85 -7.35 18.42
CA LYS A 16 7.13 -7.81 19.62
C LYS A 16 6.43 -6.70 20.42
N ASP A 17 6.80 -5.44 20.17
CA ASP A 17 6.19 -4.29 20.84
C ASP A 17 4.87 -3.86 20.15
N PHE A 18 4.48 -4.54 19.06
CA PHE A 18 3.24 -4.30 18.30
C PHE A 18 2.34 -5.52 18.42
N ASP A 19 1.15 -5.31 18.96
CA ASP A 19 0.13 -6.33 19.10
C ASP A 19 -0.58 -6.56 17.74
N PRO A 20 -0.53 -7.78 17.15
CA PRO A 20 -1.24 -8.11 15.93
C PRO A 20 -2.77 -8.03 16.07
N ASP A 21 -3.30 -8.15 17.28
CA ASP A 21 -4.74 -8.11 17.58
C ASP A 21 -5.23 -6.69 17.94
N TYR A 22 -4.37 -5.67 17.81
CA TYR A 22 -4.73 -4.29 18.09
C TYR A 22 -5.88 -3.79 17.21
N ASP A 23 -6.99 -3.44 17.85
CA ASP A 23 -8.24 -2.98 17.23
C ASP A 23 -8.50 -1.46 17.39
N ALA A 24 -7.56 -0.75 18.03
CA ALA A 24 -7.69 0.66 18.41
C ALA A 24 -8.93 0.98 19.27
N GLY A 25 -9.49 -0.01 19.96
CA GLY A 25 -10.69 0.11 20.78
C GLY A 25 -11.97 0.30 19.98
N LEU A 26 -11.99 -0.09 18.70
CA LEU A 26 -13.16 0.01 17.83
C LEU A 26 -13.89 -1.33 17.78
N THR A 27 -15.22 -1.30 17.81
CA THR A 27 -15.99 -2.47 17.41
C THR A 27 -15.86 -2.69 15.91
N ARG A 28 -16.23 -3.89 15.46
CA ARG A 28 -16.23 -4.22 14.03
C ARG A 28 -17.13 -3.29 13.24
N GLU A 29 -18.33 -3.02 13.75
CA GLU A 29 -19.32 -2.15 13.10
C GLU A 29 -18.81 -0.72 12.99
N GLU A 30 -18.16 -0.21 14.04
CA GLU A 30 -17.53 1.11 14.05
C GLU A 30 -16.38 1.20 13.02
N ALA A 31 -15.54 0.17 12.94
CA ALA A 31 -14.43 0.10 12.01
C ALA A 31 -14.93 0.02 10.55
N GLU A 32 -15.96 -0.77 10.26
CA GLU A 32 -16.56 -0.91 8.94
C GLU A 32 -17.21 0.42 8.49
N ALA A 33 -18.00 1.05 9.36
CA ALA A 33 -18.63 2.35 9.07
C ALA A 33 -17.59 3.45 8.81
N LYS A 34 -16.52 3.47 9.61
CA LYS A 34 -15.42 4.43 9.43
C LYS A 34 -14.64 4.18 8.15
N THR A 35 -14.37 2.92 7.82
CA THR A 35 -13.70 2.53 6.56
C THR A 35 -14.51 3.00 5.35
N ALA A 36 -15.82 2.77 5.34
CA ALA A 36 -16.69 3.24 4.26
C ALA A 36 -16.63 4.76 4.07
N ARG A 37 -16.66 5.52 5.17
CA ARG A 37 -16.49 6.98 5.12
C ARG A 37 -15.13 7.39 4.54
N LEU A 38 -14.05 6.78 5.01
CA LEU A 38 -12.69 7.09 4.55
C LEU A 38 -12.49 6.74 3.08
N CYS A 39 -13.08 5.64 2.59
CA CYS A 39 -13.07 5.31 1.17
C CYS A 39 -13.78 6.40 0.33
N GLY A 40 -14.91 6.93 0.81
CA GLY A 40 -15.58 8.05 0.15
C GLY A 40 -14.75 9.34 0.11
N GLU A 41 -13.97 9.63 1.17
CA GLU A 41 -13.02 10.73 1.19
C GLU A 41 -11.84 10.47 0.22
N LEU A 42 -11.31 9.24 0.19
CA LEU A 42 -10.22 8.83 -0.68
C LEU A 42 -10.58 8.95 -2.17
N MET A 43 -11.81 8.60 -2.56
CA MET A 43 -12.29 8.76 -3.93
C MET A 43 -12.20 10.22 -4.40
N LYS A 44 -12.70 11.15 -3.59
CA LYS A 44 -12.64 12.59 -3.91
C LYS A 44 -11.20 13.08 -4.01
N LEU A 45 -10.32 12.61 -3.14
CA LEU A 45 -8.89 12.96 -3.18
C LEU A 45 -8.21 12.37 -4.41
N GLN A 46 -8.58 11.17 -4.84
CA GLN A 46 -8.05 10.53 -6.05
C GLN A 46 -8.46 11.29 -7.31
N GLU A 47 -9.72 11.76 -7.39
CA GLU A 47 -10.18 12.63 -8.48
C GLU A 47 -9.38 13.94 -8.54
N LEU A 48 -9.16 14.58 -7.38
CA LEU A 48 -8.35 15.80 -7.30
C LEU A 48 -6.89 15.55 -7.69
N LEU A 49 -6.29 14.45 -7.23
CA LEU A 49 -4.93 14.05 -7.59
C LEU A 49 -4.80 13.90 -9.11
N SER A 50 -5.74 13.17 -9.72
CA SER A 50 -5.78 12.94 -11.17
C SER A 50 -5.97 14.25 -11.93
N ALA A 51 -6.90 15.11 -11.49
CA ALA A 51 -7.18 16.38 -12.15
C ALA A 51 -6.01 17.37 -12.06
N ALA A 52 -5.33 17.43 -10.90
CA ALA A 52 -4.16 18.28 -10.73
C ALA A 52 -2.96 17.78 -11.53
N SER A 53 -2.76 16.46 -11.62
CA SER A 53 -1.63 15.87 -12.37
C SER A 53 -0.26 16.45 -11.98
N GLU A 54 -0.05 16.71 -10.70
CA GLU A 54 1.21 17.25 -10.17
C GLU A 54 1.97 16.25 -9.28
N GLN A 55 1.23 15.61 -8.38
CA GLN A 55 1.75 14.69 -7.37
C GLN A 55 1.64 13.23 -7.84
N ARG A 56 2.33 12.33 -7.11
CA ARG A 56 2.38 10.89 -7.37
C ARG A 56 2.27 10.18 -6.03
N VAL A 57 1.48 9.13 -5.95
CA VAL A 57 1.27 8.40 -4.70
C VAL A 57 1.66 6.94 -4.88
N LEU A 58 2.69 6.50 -4.17
CA LEU A 58 3.10 5.11 -4.10
C LEU A 58 2.73 4.54 -2.73
N ILE A 59 1.99 3.44 -2.72
CA ILE A 59 1.61 2.70 -1.51
C ILE A 59 2.30 1.33 -1.58
N VAL A 60 3.09 0.98 -0.57
CA VAL A 60 3.77 -0.32 -0.51
C VAL A 60 3.10 -1.19 0.55
N LEU A 61 2.60 -2.36 0.15
CA LEU A 61 2.06 -3.37 1.04
C LEU A 61 3.03 -4.54 1.15
N GLN A 62 3.61 -4.68 2.35
CA GLN A 62 4.61 -5.70 2.67
C GLN A 62 4.13 -6.52 3.86
N GLY A 63 4.30 -7.84 3.80
CA GLY A 63 3.86 -8.76 4.85
C GLY A 63 4.01 -10.20 4.42
N ARG A 64 3.98 -11.13 5.38
CA ARG A 64 4.08 -12.57 5.13
C ARG A 64 2.91 -13.08 4.27
N ASP A 65 3.01 -14.31 3.78
CA ASP A 65 1.86 -14.96 3.17
C ASP A 65 0.69 -15.00 4.16
N THR A 66 -0.52 -14.91 3.60
CA THR A 66 -1.80 -14.80 4.34
C THR A 66 -1.95 -13.58 5.27
N SER A 67 -1.06 -12.59 5.21
CA SER A 67 -1.14 -11.36 6.04
C SER A 67 -2.23 -10.35 5.65
N GLY A 68 -3.16 -10.71 4.76
CA GLY A 68 -4.29 -9.87 4.36
C GLY A 68 -4.04 -8.82 3.27
N LYS A 69 -2.84 -8.74 2.66
CA LYS A 69 -2.50 -7.74 1.62
C LYS A 69 -3.55 -7.64 0.50
N ASP A 70 -3.93 -8.77 -0.08
CA ASP A 70 -4.89 -8.82 -1.19
C ASP A 70 -6.30 -8.35 -0.77
N GLY A 71 -6.69 -8.66 0.47
CA GLY A 71 -7.96 -8.20 1.04
C GLY A 71 -7.97 -6.68 1.21
N THR A 72 -6.88 -6.12 1.75
CA THR A 72 -6.70 -4.67 1.88
C THR A 72 -6.78 -3.97 0.53
N ILE A 73 -6.10 -4.50 -0.50
CA ILE A 73 -6.16 -3.95 -1.87
C ILE A 73 -7.61 -3.95 -2.38
N ARG A 74 -8.33 -5.07 -2.26
CA ARG A 74 -9.72 -5.17 -2.73
C ARG A 74 -10.64 -4.15 -2.08
N VAL A 75 -10.54 -3.98 -0.75
CA VAL A 75 -11.40 -3.06 0.00
C VAL A 75 -11.08 -1.60 -0.33
N VAL A 76 -9.79 -1.25 -0.41
CA VAL A 76 -9.35 0.15 -0.58
C VAL A 76 -9.41 0.60 -2.04
N MET A 77 -9.02 -0.27 -2.99
CA MET A 77 -8.99 0.07 -4.42
C MET A 77 -10.32 -0.11 -5.12
N GLY A 78 -11.20 -0.99 -4.62
CA GLY A 78 -12.49 -1.29 -5.24
C GLY A 78 -13.33 -0.05 -5.59
N PRO A 79 -13.43 0.96 -4.70
CA PRO A 79 -14.17 2.19 -4.98
C PRO A 79 -13.45 3.21 -5.87
N LEU A 80 -12.15 3.06 -6.16
CA LEU A 80 -11.37 4.08 -6.87
C LEU A 80 -11.50 3.97 -8.38
N ASN A 81 -11.28 5.10 -9.08
CA ASN A 81 -11.27 5.10 -10.54
C ASN A 81 -10.03 4.36 -11.07
N SER A 82 -10.25 3.29 -11.83
CA SER A 82 -9.19 2.43 -12.37
C SER A 82 -8.25 3.14 -13.35
N LEU A 83 -8.65 4.28 -13.94
CA LEU A 83 -7.79 5.04 -14.84
C LEU A 83 -6.64 5.77 -14.14
N GLY A 84 -6.80 6.09 -12.85
CA GLY A 84 -5.77 6.78 -12.05
C GLY A 84 -5.11 5.89 -11.00
N CYS A 85 -5.40 4.58 -11.02
CA CYS A 85 -5.06 3.64 -9.96
C CYS A 85 -4.50 2.34 -10.55
N ASN A 86 -3.25 2.01 -10.23
CA ASN A 86 -2.58 0.79 -10.65
C ASN A 86 -2.22 -0.12 -9.47
N VAL A 87 -2.14 -1.43 -9.71
CA VAL A 87 -1.62 -2.41 -8.75
C VAL A 87 -0.50 -3.20 -9.43
N ALA A 88 0.73 -3.00 -8.96
CA ALA A 88 1.88 -3.78 -9.38
C ALA A 88 2.16 -4.88 -8.34
N SER A 89 2.11 -6.13 -8.77
CA SER A 89 2.36 -7.30 -7.91
C SER A 89 3.69 -7.94 -8.28
N PHE A 90 4.60 -8.06 -7.32
CA PHE A 90 5.93 -8.62 -7.57
C PHE A 90 6.01 -10.06 -7.10
N LYS A 91 6.32 -10.97 -8.01
CA LYS A 91 6.58 -12.39 -7.73
C LYS A 91 8.08 -12.67 -7.77
N VAL A 92 8.46 -13.95 -7.67
CA VAL A 92 9.82 -14.42 -7.93
C VAL A 92 10.32 -13.81 -9.25
N PRO A 93 11.51 -13.18 -9.28
CA PRO A 93 12.04 -12.57 -10.49
C PRO A 93 12.25 -13.56 -11.64
N THR A 94 11.97 -13.12 -12.86
CA THR A 94 12.29 -13.89 -14.07
C THR A 94 13.79 -13.86 -14.38
N SER A 95 14.29 -14.75 -15.23
CA SER A 95 15.69 -14.74 -15.68
C SER A 95 16.09 -13.41 -16.35
N HIS A 96 15.16 -12.77 -17.07
CA HIS A 96 15.38 -11.45 -17.66
C HIS A 96 15.51 -10.37 -16.58
N GLU A 97 14.61 -10.35 -15.60
CA GLU A 97 14.68 -9.40 -14.47
C GLU A 97 15.97 -9.57 -13.64
N LEU A 98 16.41 -10.81 -13.43
CA LEU A 98 17.67 -11.14 -12.73
C LEU A 98 18.92 -10.73 -13.51
N SER A 99 18.80 -10.42 -14.80
CA SER A 99 19.93 -9.92 -15.60
C SER A 99 20.17 -8.42 -15.41
N HIS A 100 19.28 -7.74 -14.68
CA HIS A 100 19.38 -6.34 -14.28
C HIS A 100 19.57 -6.22 -12.75
N ASP A 101 19.78 -5.00 -12.26
CA ASP A 101 19.73 -4.74 -10.82
C ASP A 101 18.30 -4.92 -10.28
N PHE A 102 18.16 -5.24 -8.98
CA PHE A 102 16.86 -5.56 -8.38
C PHE A 102 15.84 -4.41 -8.42
N LEU A 103 16.29 -3.15 -8.52
CA LEU A 103 15.39 -1.99 -8.61
C LEU A 103 14.87 -1.77 -10.02
N TRP A 104 15.52 -2.33 -11.06
CA TRP A 104 15.14 -2.13 -12.46
C TRP A 104 13.66 -2.43 -12.72
N ARG A 105 13.16 -3.60 -12.29
CA ARG A 105 11.75 -3.98 -12.47
C ARG A 105 10.80 -3.16 -11.59
N ILE A 106 11.28 -2.72 -10.43
CA ILE A 106 10.49 -2.00 -9.42
C ILE A 106 10.24 -0.56 -9.88
N HIS A 107 11.31 0.10 -10.36
CA HIS A 107 11.25 1.49 -10.79
C HIS A 107 10.33 1.66 -12.01
N GLN A 108 10.28 0.68 -12.91
CA GLN A 108 9.35 0.69 -14.05
C GLN A 108 7.87 0.76 -13.65
N GLN A 109 7.53 0.35 -12.43
CA GLN A 109 6.15 0.34 -11.93
C GLN A 109 5.81 1.56 -11.07
N THR A 110 6.73 2.52 -10.89
CA THR A 110 6.42 3.71 -10.08
C THR A 110 5.33 4.57 -10.74
N PRO A 111 4.45 5.21 -9.95
CA PRO A 111 3.31 5.97 -10.47
C PRO A 111 3.73 7.18 -11.31
N GLY A 112 2.95 7.47 -12.34
CA GLY A 112 2.97 8.73 -13.07
C GLY A 112 2.34 9.89 -12.28
N LYS A 113 2.38 11.10 -12.86
CA LYS A 113 1.70 12.27 -12.28
C LYS A 113 0.19 12.06 -12.28
N GLY A 114 -0.44 12.34 -11.15
CA GLY A 114 -1.88 12.14 -10.97
C GLY A 114 -2.27 10.69 -10.65
N GLU A 115 -1.30 9.78 -10.53
CA GLU A 115 -1.56 8.36 -10.33
C GLU A 115 -1.29 7.90 -8.90
N ILE A 116 -2.07 6.90 -8.50
CA ILE A 116 -1.82 6.04 -7.34
C ILE A 116 -1.33 4.70 -7.86
N THR A 117 -0.22 4.20 -7.34
CA THR A 117 0.17 2.79 -7.55
C THR A 117 0.33 2.08 -6.21
N ILE A 118 -0.28 0.90 -6.10
CA ILE A 118 -0.05 -0.02 -4.99
C ILE A 118 0.94 -1.09 -5.41
N PHE A 119 2.01 -1.23 -4.64
CA PHE A 119 2.94 -2.35 -4.71
C PHE A 119 2.48 -3.46 -3.77
N ASN A 120 2.04 -4.58 -4.33
CA ASN A 120 1.77 -5.82 -3.60
C ASN A 120 3.05 -6.67 -3.58
N ARG A 121 3.74 -6.69 -2.43
CA ARG A 121 5.20 -6.92 -2.35
C ARG A 121 5.97 -5.82 -3.07
N SER A 122 7.29 -5.76 -2.93
CA SER A 122 8.09 -4.63 -3.43
C SER A 122 9.59 -4.94 -3.47
N HIS A 123 10.43 -3.93 -3.71
CA HIS A 123 11.90 -4.01 -3.55
C HIS A 123 12.34 -4.46 -2.15
N TYR A 124 11.46 -4.41 -1.14
CA TYR A 124 11.79 -4.97 0.18
C TYR A 124 11.96 -6.49 0.15
N GLU A 125 11.40 -7.22 -0.84
CA GLU A 125 11.63 -8.67 -0.96
C GLU A 125 13.12 -9.00 -1.10
N ASP A 126 13.88 -8.17 -1.82
CA ASP A 126 15.32 -8.36 -2.08
C ASP A 126 16.22 -8.13 -0.84
N VAL A 127 15.64 -7.71 0.29
CA VAL A 127 16.33 -7.56 1.60
C VAL A 127 15.61 -8.29 2.75
N LEU A 128 14.57 -9.06 2.44
CA LEU A 128 13.78 -9.82 3.41
C LEU A 128 13.90 -11.34 3.23
N VAL A 129 14.15 -11.80 2.00
CA VAL A 129 14.28 -13.22 1.63
C VAL A 129 15.74 -13.65 1.57
#